data_AF-L8I9Z0-F1
#
_entry.id   AF-L8I9Z0-F1
#
_cell.length_a   1.000
_cell.length_b   1.000
_cell.length_c   1.000
_cell.angle_alpha   90.00
_cell.angle_beta   90.00
_cell.angle_gamma   90.00
#
_symmetry.space_group_name_H-M   'P 1'
#
loop_
_entity.id
_entity.type
_entity.pdbx_description
1 polymer ?
#
loop_
_entity_poly.entity_id
_entity_poly.type
_entity_poly.pdbx_seq_one_letter_code
_entity_poly.pdbx_strand_id
1 'polypeptide(L)'
;MKFNPFVTSDRSKNRKRHFNVPSHIRRKIMSSPLSKELRQKYNVRSMPIRKDDEVQVVRGHYKGQQIGKVVQVYRKKHVIYIERVQREKANGTTVQVGIHPSKVVITRLKLDKDRKKILERKAKSRQVGKEKGKYKEETIEKMQE
;
A
#
# COMPACT_ATOMS: atom_id res chain seq x y z
N MET A 1 -12.63 -17.49 11.81
CA MET A 1 -13.91 -17.60 11.07
C MET A 1 -14.44 -16.19 10.80
N LYS A 2 -15.13 -15.95 9.69
CA LYS A 2 -15.75 -14.65 9.39
C LYS A 2 -17.14 -14.60 10.03
N PHE A 3 -17.37 -13.69 10.98
CA PHE A 3 -18.63 -13.64 11.75
C PHE A 3 -19.70 -12.72 11.16
N ASN A 4 -19.32 -11.68 10.41
CA ASN A 4 -20.29 -10.74 9.85
C ASN A 4 -21.06 -11.40 8.67
N PRO A 5 -22.41 -11.50 8.75
CA PRO A 5 -23.21 -12.18 7.73
C PRO A 5 -23.33 -11.39 6.42
N PHE A 6 -23.16 -10.07 6.44
CA PHE A 6 -23.32 -9.20 5.27
C PHE A 6 -22.10 -9.16 4.34
N VAL A 7 -20.97 -9.75 4.75
CA VAL A 7 -19.76 -9.84 3.93
C VAL A 7 -19.62 -11.25 3.35
N THR A 8 -19.36 -11.36 2.05
CA THR A 8 -19.28 -12.65 1.37
C THR A 8 -17.90 -13.29 1.48
N SER A 9 -17.85 -14.61 1.68
CA SER A 9 -16.66 -15.46 1.57
C SER A 9 -16.57 -16.18 0.22
N ASP A 10 -17.55 -15.96 -0.66
CA ASP A 10 -17.63 -16.63 -1.95
C ASP A 10 -16.49 -16.19 -2.89
N ARG A 11 -15.79 -17.17 -3.47
CA ARG A 11 -14.64 -16.93 -4.35
C ARG A 11 -15.02 -16.16 -5.61
N SER A 12 -16.14 -16.52 -6.24
CA SER A 12 -16.59 -15.95 -7.50
C SER A 12 -17.03 -14.49 -7.33
N LYS A 13 -17.82 -14.20 -6.29
CA LYS A 13 -18.25 -12.83 -5.93
C LYS A 13 -17.05 -11.94 -5.62
N ASN A 14 -16.07 -12.43 -4.85
CA ASN A 14 -14.87 -11.65 -4.51
C ASN A 14 -13.99 -11.37 -5.73
N ARG A 15 -13.81 -12.34 -6.64
CA ARG A 15 -13.07 -12.12 -7.89
C ARG A 15 -13.77 -11.12 -8.80
N LYS A 16 -15.08 -11.25 -8.99
CA LYS A 16 -15.89 -10.30 -9.77
C LYS A 16 -15.75 -8.88 -9.21
N ARG A 17 -15.84 -8.73 -7.87
CA ARG A 17 -15.64 -7.45 -7.18
C ARG A 17 -14.23 -6.89 -7.38
N HIS A 18 -13.18 -7.72 -7.36
CA HIS A 18 -11.80 -7.27 -7.54
C HIS A 18 -11.53 -6.73 -8.95
N PHE A 19 -11.91 -7.48 -9.99
CA PHE A 19 -11.58 -7.10 -11.37
C PHE A 19 -12.44 -5.95 -11.91
N ASN A 20 -13.72 -5.88 -11.50
CA ASN A 20 -14.68 -4.90 -12.03
C ASN A 20 -14.80 -3.62 -11.19
N VAL A 21 -13.88 -3.42 -10.24
CA VAL A 21 -13.97 -2.33 -9.26
C VAL A 21 -13.67 -0.96 -9.89
N PRO A 22 -14.33 0.14 -9.45
CA PRO A 22 -14.04 1.48 -9.94
C PRO A 22 -12.65 2.00 -9.55
N SER A 23 -12.15 2.99 -10.30
CA SER A 23 -10.77 3.50 -10.20
C SER A 23 -10.35 3.98 -8.80
N HIS A 24 -11.25 4.64 -8.07
CA HIS A 24 -10.95 5.15 -6.72
C HIS A 24 -10.76 4.01 -5.70
N ILE A 25 -11.39 2.84 -5.91
CA ILE A 25 -11.18 1.64 -5.10
C ILE A 25 -9.94 0.89 -5.58
N ARG A 26 -9.69 0.82 -6.91
CA ARG A 26 -8.42 0.29 -7.45
C ARG A 26 -7.21 0.97 -6.82
N ARG A 27 -7.28 2.29 -6.61
CA ARG A 27 -6.25 3.05 -5.87
C ARG A 27 -6.01 2.48 -4.46
N LYS A 28 -7.06 2.12 -3.72
CA LYS A 28 -6.91 1.55 -2.36
C LYS A 28 -6.31 0.14 -2.42
N ILE A 29 -6.77 -0.69 -3.36
CA ILE A 29 -6.27 -2.06 -3.57
C ILE A 29 -4.79 -2.03 -3.97
N MET A 30 -4.40 -1.09 -4.82
CA MET A 30 -3.02 -0.83 -5.24
C MET A 30 -2.21 -0.07 -4.17
N SER A 31 -2.25 -0.57 -2.93
CA SER A 31 -1.39 -0.09 -1.84
C SER A 31 -0.08 -0.89 -1.79
N SER A 32 1.00 -0.19 -1.49
CA SER A 32 2.32 -0.78 -1.29
C SER A 32 2.78 -0.63 0.16
N PRO A 33 3.53 -1.60 0.70
CA PRO A 33 4.17 -1.47 2.02
C PRO A 33 5.20 -0.33 2.03
N LEU A 34 5.29 0.35 3.18
CA LEU A 34 6.36 1.31 3.45
C LEU A 34 7.64 0.59 3.91
N SER A 35 8.82 1.20 3.73
CA SER A 35 10.09 0.77 4.30
C SER A 35 10.07 0.80 5.83
N LYS A 36 11.01 0.11 6.49
CA LYS A 36 11.06 0.07 7.97
C LYS A 36 11.20 1.48 8.56
N GLU A 37 12.07 2.30 7.98
CA GLU A 37 12.28 3.70 8.36
C GLU A 37 11.00 4.54 8.24
N LEU A 38 10.32 4.46 7.09
CA LEU A 38 9.06 5.19 6.89
C LEU A 38 7.94 4.70 7.81
N ARG A 39 7.91 3.41 8.13
CA ARG A 39 6.95 2.85 9.09
C ARG A 39 7.19 3.38 10.49
N GLN A 40 8.45 3.53 10.90
CA GLN A 40 8.79 4.08 12.20
C GLN A 40 8.45 5.58 12.25
N LYS A 41 8.83 6.33 11.21
CA LYS A 41 8.56 7.77 11.10
C LYS A 41 7.07 8.13 11.11
N TYR A 42 6.25 7.42 10.34
CA TYR A 42 4.83 7.75 10.17
C TYR A 42 3.87 6.83 10.94
N ASN A 43 4.37 5.76 11.57
CA ASN A 43 3.56 4.73 12.24
C ASN A 43 2.48 4.06 11.35
N VAL A 44 2.62 4.10 10.02
CA VAL A 44 1.69 3.51 9.05
C VAL A 44 2.35 2.32 8.34
N ARG A 45 1.61 1.22 8.10
CA ARG A 45 2.14 0.00 7.46
C ARG A 45 2.26 0.10 5.93
N SER A 46 1.26 0.71 5.28
CA SER A 46 1.14 0.77 3.82
C SER A 46 0.42 2.02 3.32
N MET A 47 0.74 2.42 2.09
CA MET A 47 0.14 3.59 1.43
C MET A 47 -0.25 3.27 -0.02
N PRO A 48 -1.34 3.85 -0.54
CA PRO A 48 -1.64 3.86 -1.98
C PRO A 48 -0.48 4.48 -2.77
N ILE A 49 0.05 3.71 -3.72
CA ILE A 49 1.17 4.14 -4.54
C ILE A 49 0.76 5.29 -5.47
N ARG A 50 1.64 6.29 -5.63
CA ARG A 50 1.45 7.44 -6.50
C ARG A 50 2.60 7.53 -7.50
N LYS A 51 2.35 8.25 -8.60
CA LYS A 51 3.42 8.74 -9.47
C LYS A 51 4.42 9.54 -8.64
N ASP A 52 5.70 9.38 -8.96
CA ASP A 52 6.86 9.98 -8.31
C ASP A 52 7.17 9.53 -6.88
N ASP A 53 6.50 8.49 -6.35
CA ASP A 53 7.03 7.77 -5.19
C ASP A 53 8.30 7.01 -5.61
N GLU A 54 9.30 6.95 -4.74
CA GLU A 54 10.47 6.10 -4.93
C GLU A 54 10.22 4.73 -4.32
N VAL A 55 10.53 3.69 -5.09
CA VAL A 55 10.22 2.30 -4.73
C VAL A 55 11.39 1.38 -5.02
N GLN A 56 11.47 0.32 -4.22
CA GLN A 56 12.37 -0.79 -4.42
C GLN A 56 11.57 -2.07 -4.69
N VAL A 57 12.01 -2.86 -5.66
CA VAL A 57 11.39 -4.15 -5.97
C VAL A 57 11.93 -5.22 -5.02
N VAL A 58 11.04 -5.91 -4.31
CA VAL A 58 11.41 -6.92 -3.30
C VAL A 58 11.18 -8.36 -3.74
N ARG A 59 10.40 -8.58 -4.81
CA ARG A 59 10.07 -9.91 -5.34
C ARG A 59 10.06 -9.91 -6.87
N GLY A 60 10.43 -11.05 -7.45
CA GLY A 60 10.47 -11.26 -8.90
C GLY A 60 11.86 -11.08 -9.50
N HIS A 61 11.95 -11.17 -10.83
CA HIS A 61 13.21 -11.11 -11.58
C HIS A 61 14.00 -9.81 -11.35
N TYR A 62 13.29 -8.68 -11.27
CA TYR A 62 13.89 -7.36 -11.05
C TYR A 62 14.16 -7.02 -9.57
N LYS A 63 14.18 -8.01 -8.68
CA LYS A 63 14.54 -7.82 -7.27
C LYS A 63 16.00 -7.40 -7.15
N GLY A 64 16.30 -6.46 -6.25
CA GLY A 64 17.68 -6.03 -5.99
C GLY A 64 18.17 -4.94 -6.94
N GLN A 65 17.39 -4.59 -7.97
CA GLN A 65 17.62 -3.34 -8.69
C GLN A 65 17.54 -2.14 -7.74
N GLN A 66 18.31 -1.11 -8.07
CA GLN A 66 18.33 0.14 -7.32
C GLN A 66 16.93 0.75 -7.21
N ILE A 67 16.76 1.60 -6.20
CA ILE A 67 15.54 2.38 -5.99
C ILE A 67 15.21 3.14 -7.27
N GLY A 68 13.95 3.04 -7.70
CA GLY A 68 13.45 3.67 -8.91
C GLY A 68 12.19 4.47 -8.63
N LYS A 69 12.01 5.56 -9.38
CA LYS A 69 10.81 6.37 -9.30
C LYS A 69 9.66 5.72 -10.08
N VAL A 70 8.45 5.79 -9.53
CA VAL A 70 7.24 5.33 -10.24
C VAL A 70 6.87 6.35 -11.31
N VAL A 71 6.98 5.95 -12.58
CA VAL A 71 6.66 6.80 -13.73
C VAL A 71 5.15 6.88 -13.95
N GLN A 72 4.48 5.72 -13.87
CA GLN A 72 3.06 5.62 -14.15
C GLN A 72 2.40 4.53 -13.29
N VAL A 73 1.18 4.81 -12.84
CA VAL A 73 0.33 3.85 -12.12
C VAL A 73 -0.82 3.45 -13.03
N TYR A 74 -0.74 2.28 -13.65
CA TYR A 74 -1.76 1.82 -14.58
C TYR A 74 -2.83 0.96 -13.86
N ARG A 75 -3.83 1.66 -13.32
CA ARG A 75 -4.88 1.04 -12.49
C ARG A 75 -5.71 0.00 -13.23
N LYS A 76 -5.93 0.13 -14.54
CA LYS A 76 -6.72 -0.84 -15.32
C LYS A 76 -6.11 -2.24 -15.29
N LYS A 77 -4.78 -2.33 -15.33
CA LYS A 77 -4.02 -3.59 -15.29
C LYS A 77 -3.49 -3.96 -13.90
N HIS A 78 -3.79 -3.19 -12.85
CA HIS A 78 -3.25 -3.37 -11.50
C HIS A 78 -1.71 -3.38 -11.43
N VAL A 79 -1.08 -2.55 -12.28
CA VAL A 79 0.37 -2.55 -12.49
C VAL A 79 0.93 -1.15 -12.32
N ILE A 80 2.16 -1.07 -11.83
CA ILE A 80 2.99 0.14 -11.82
C ILE A 80 4.17 -0.03 -12.78
N TYR A 81 4.59 1.08 -13.36
CA TYR A 81 5.81 1.17 -14.14
C TYR A 81 6.84 1.99 -13.38
N ILE A 82 8.06 1.46 -13.32
CA ILE A 82 9.19 2.04 -12.58
C ILE A 82 10.26 2.37 -13.62
N GLU A 83 10.88 3.54 -13.47
CA GLU A 83 11.78 4.13 -14.47
C GLU A 83 12.91 3.18 -14.92
N ARG A 84 13.57 2.52 -13.97
CA ARG A 84 14.73 1.64 -14.21
C ARG A 84 14.37 0.18 -14.45
N VAL A 85 13.08 -0.18 -14.36
CA VAL A 85 12.61 -1.55 -14.60
C VAL A 85 12.16 -1.65 -16.05
N GLN A 86 13.11 -1.94 -16.93
CA GLN A 86 12.89 -2.01 -18.36
C GLN A 86 13.32 -3.37 -18.92
N ARG A 87 12.84 -3.67 -20.13
CA ARG A 87 13.34 -4.76 -20.97
C ARG A 87 13.52 -4.25 -22.39
N GLU A 88 14.49 -4.80 -23.09
CA GLU A 88 14.69 -4.53 -24.51
C GLU A 88 13.76 -5.42 -25.35
N LYS A 89 13.26 -4.85 -26.44
CA LYS A 89 12.57 -5.61 -27.49
C LYS A 89 13.58 -6.04 -28.55
N ALA A 90 13.19 -6.97 -29.43
CA ALA A 90 14.01 -7.42 -30.56
C ALA A 90 14.43 -6.28 -31.51
N ASN A 91 13.64 -5.18 -31.56
CA ASN A 91 13.96 -3.99 -32.35
C ASN A 91 14.88 -2.97 -31.63
N GLY A 92 15.49 -3.33 -30.49
CA GLY A 92 16.37 -2.47 -29.70
C GLY A 92 15.68 -1.41 -28.83
N THR A 93 14.37 -1.20 -28.97
CA THR A 93 13.64 -0.23 -28.13
C THR A 93 13.40 -0.76 -26.72
N THR A 94 13.59 0.07 -25.70
CA THR A 94 13.32 -0.30 -24.30
C THR A 94 11.86 -0.04 -23.93
N VAL A 95 11.28 -0.95 -23.15
CA VAL A 95 9.94 -0.78 -22.59
C VAL A 95 9.91 -1.11 -21.11
N GLN A 96 9.12 -0.35 -20.37
CA GLN A 96 8.95 -0.56 -18.93
C GLN A 96 8.19 -1.85 -18.65
N VAL A 97 8.70 -2.64 -17.71
CA VAL A 97 8.04 -3.86 -17.27
C VAL A 97 7.09 -3.55 -16.13
N GLY A 98 5.87 -4.08 -16.28
CA GLY A 98 4.82 -3.89 -15.31
C GLY A 98 5.04 -4.73 -14.05
N ILE A 99 5.08 -4.07 -12.89
CA ILE A 99 5.18 -4.74 -11.59
C ILE A 99 3.90 -4.53 -10.78
N HIS A 100 3.50 -5.52 -9.99
CA HIS A 100 2.38 -5.38 -9.06
C HIS A 100 2.81 -4.61 -7.80
N PRO A 101 2.05 -3.61 -7.31
CA PRO A 101 2.44 -2.75 -6.19
C PRO A 101 2.69 -3.50 -4.87
N SER A 102 2.11 -4.68 -4.65
CA SER A 102 2.41 -5.48 -3.44
C SER A 102 3.81 -6.10 -3.44
N LYS A 103 4.48 -6.16 -4.60
CA LYS A 103 5.84 -6.72 -4.78
C LYS A 103 6.92 -5.64 -4.67
N VAL A 104 6.55 -4.42 -4.32
CA VAL A 104 7.49 -3.30 -4.11
C VAL A 104 7.34 -2.72 -2.71
N VAL A 105 8.38 -2.05 -2.24
CA VAL A 105 8.39 -1.30 -0.99
C VAL A 105 8.67 0.16 -1.31
N ILE A 106 7.87 1.07 -0.73
CA ILE A 106 8.09 2.50 -0.88
C ILE A 106 9.22 2.92 0.06
N THR A 107 10.25 3.54 -0.49
CA THR A 107 11.42 4.07 0.24
C THR A 107 11.28 5.56 0.52
N ARG A 108 10.74 6.32 -0.45
CA ARG A 108 10.44 7.75 -0.29
C ARG A 108 9.05 8.07 -0.82
N LEU A 109 8.28 8.82 -0.02
CA LEU A 109 6.93 9.25 -0.39
C LEU A 109 6.97 10.64 -1.03
N LYS A 110 6.23 10.82 -2.13
CA LYS A 110 5.89 12.17 -2.63
C LYS A 110 4.79 12.76 -1.73
N LEU A 111 5.17 13.69 -0.85
CA LEU A 111 4.23 14.32 0.09
C LEU A 111 3.48 15.48 -0.57
N ASP A 112 2.16 15.47 -0.41
CA ASP A 112 1.25 16.57 -0.70
C ASP A 112 0.33 16.79 0.53
N LYS A 113 -0.51 17.85 0.50
CA LYS A 113 -1.43 18.17 1.60
C LYS A 113 -2.34 16.99 1.97
N ASP A 114 -2.87 16.28 0.97
CA ASP A 114 -3.81 15.18 1.19
C ASP A 114 -3.14 13.90 1.68
N ARG A 115 -1.91 13.62 1.22
CA ARG A 115 -1.15 12.44 1.65
C ARG A 115 -0.68 12.59 3.09
N LYS A 116 -0.33 13.81 3.53
CA LYS A 116 -0.10 14.12 4.95
C LYS A 116 -1.35 13.83 5.79
N LYS A 117 -2.51 14.36 5.39
CA LYS A 117 -3.80 14.06 6.05
C LYS A 117 -4.11 12.56 6.11
N ILE A 118 -3.85 11.81 5.03
CA ILE A 118 -4.06 10.35 5.02
C ILE A 118 -3.12 9.64 5.98
N LEU A 119 -1.85 10.04 6.05
CA LEU A 119 -0.87 9.47 6.97
C LEU A 119 -1.27 9.71 8.42
N GLU A 120 -1.60 10.95 8.78
CA GLU A 120 -2.07 11.33 10.13
C GLU A 120 -3.32 10.55 10.53
N ARG A 121 -4.33 10.49 9.66
CA ARG A 121 -5.55 9.72 9.91
C ARG A 121 -5.28 8.23 10.15
N LYS A 122 -4.40 7.62 9.35
CA LYS A 122 -4.02 6.21 9.52
C LYS A 122 -3.20 5.98 10.79
N ALA A 123 -2.31 6.91 11.14
CA ALA A 123 -1.49 6.83 12.34
C ALA A 123 -2.36 6.92 13.61
N LYS A 124 -3.29 7.88 13.68
CA LYS A 124 -4.24 8.04 14.78
C LYS A 124 -5.11 6.80 14.96
N SER A 125 -5.68 6.28 13.88
CA SER A 125 -6.49 5.04 13.94
C SER A 125 -5.70 3.84 14.49
N ARG A 126 -4.39 3.77 14.19
CA ARG A 126 -3.53 2.71 14.71
C ARG A 126 -3.20 2.90 16.19
N GLN A 127 -3.02 4.14 16.66
CA GLN A 127 -2.79 4.43 18.08
C GLN A 127 -4.01 4.02 18.92
N VAL A 128 -5.21 4.44 18.53
CA VAL A 128 -6.46 4.03 19.19
C VAL A 128 -6.59 2.50 19.27
N GLY A 129 -6.23 1.80 18.19
CA GLY A 129 -6.23 0.33 18.19
C GLY A 129 -5.18 -0.31 19.09
N LYS A 130 -4.06 0.37 19.39
CA LYS A 130 -3.04 -0.11 20.34
C LYS A 130 -3.42 0.15 21.80
N GLU A 131 -4.19 1.20 22.05
CA GLU A 131 -4.70 1.55 23.38
C GLU A 131 -5.91 0.69 23.76
N LYS A 132 -6.73 0.31 22.78
CA LYS A 132 -7.86 -0.59 22.98
C LYS A 132 -7.36 -1.95 23.50
N GLY A 133 -7.70 -2.28 24.75
CA GLY A 133 -7.29 -3.52 25.44
C GLY A 133 -6.12 -3.35 26.41
N LYS A 134 -5.58 -2.13 26.57
CA LYS A 134 -4.68 -1.79 27.68
C LYS A 134 -5.47 -1.06 28.76
N TYR A 135 -5.43 -1.56 29.98
CA TYR A 135 -5.94 -0.86 31.15
C TYR A 135 -4.84 0.10 31.63
N LYS A 136 -5.17 1.38 31.75
CA LYS A 136 -4.34 2.37 32.45
C LYS A 136 -4.75 2.39 33.93
N GLU A 137 -3.85 2.79 34.82
CA GLU A 137 -4.13 2.89 36.28
C GLU A 137 -5.40 3.70 36.57
N GLU A 138 -5.59 4.83 35.90
CA GLU A 138 -6.81 5.66 35.98
C GLU A 138 -8.11 4.92 35.57
N THR A 139 -8.03 3.94 34.67
CA THR A 139 -9.18 3.09 34.28
C THR A 139 -9.40 1.93 35.24
N ILE A 140 -8.37 1.52 35.99
CA ILE A 140 -8.47 0.46 37.00
C ILE A 140 -9.06 1.05 38.28
N GLU A 141 -8.60 2.23 38.71
CA GLU A 141 -9.13 2.97 39.86
C GLU A 141 -10.63 3.26 39.69
N LYS A 142 -11.05 3.75 38.50
CA LYS A 142 -12.46 3.97 38.16
C LYS A 142 -13.33 2.71 38.04
N MET A 143 -12.72 1.53 38.03
CA MET A 143 -13.45 0.26 38.08
C MET A 143 -13.54 -0.31 39.51
N GLN A 144 -12.77 0.24 40.44
CA GLN A 144 -12.72 -0.17 41.85
C GLN A 144 -13.57 0.73 42.77
N GLU A 145 -13.91 1.93 42.30
CA GLU A 145 -14.99 2.79 42.84
C GLU A 145 -16.36 2.34 42.31
#